data_AF-A0A1X6MYW0-F1
#
_entry.id   AF-A0A1X6MYW0-F1
#
_cell.length_a   1.000
_cell.length_b   1.000
_cell.length_c   1.000
_cell.angle_alpha   90.00
_cell.angle_beta   90.00
_cell.angle_gamma   90.00
#
_symmetry.space_group_name_H-M   'P 1'
#
loop_
_entity.id
_entity.type
_entity.pdbx_description
1 polymer ?
#
loop_
_entity_poly.entity_id
_entity_poly.type
_entity_poly.pdbx_seq_one_letter_code
_entity_poly.pdbx_strand_id
1 'polypeptide(L)'
;MVAYETMNFIPSLDRNDYSSGTALGAIAGIGIGIGTETYLRNRISHDTVHLGGQSYVWYYPQIRSFDTKNAAAKTLWSELLAAQDREKISRQEQDFRYVGARAGGSLANRTNANLLAPAVCNYRQALRSFHWMIMLPGAGAGGKGSAKRLHAMWTDREGWFFETRDHNLQESRSLCTIVKIGSRRTSGTRTFTTTEVSDLLKAIDMETPGFELAMGIRFDCRVWFRQAVRVLIQHGMVWCDRIIDLEAELLRLATAKAEGRRDARIYNVSTNCNWFEKRFPPPPI
;
A
#
# COMPACT_ATOMS: atom_id res chain seq x y z
N MET A 1 -11.50 18.72 46.37
CA MET A 1 -10.91 19.88 47.07
C MET A 1 -9.49 20.02 46.52
N VAL A 2 -9.19 21.14 45.82
CA VAL A 2 -7.88 21.62 45.31
C VAL A 2 -7.25 20.78 44.17
N ALA A 3 -6.75 21.30 43.05
CA ALA A 3 -6.81 22.64 42.42
C ALA A 3 -6.46 22.51 40.92
N TYR A 4 -6.97 23.45 40.13
CA TYR A 4 -6.50 23.78 38.78
C TYR A 4 -5.40 24.83 38.89
N GLU A 5 -4.35 24.73 38.07
CA GLU A 5 -3.46 25.85 37.77
C GLU A 5 -3.35 26.06 36.27
N THR A 6 -3.81 27.22 35.85
CA THR A 6 -3.61 27.90 34.57
C THR A 6 -2.36 28.77 34.63
N MET A 7 -1.56 28.80 33.56
CA MET A 7 -0.75 29.97 33.20
C MET A 7 -0.84 30.25 31.70
N ASN A 8 -1.01 31.52 31.38
CA ASN A 8 -1.18 32.11 30.05
C ASN A 8 0.10 32.87 29.61
N PHE A 9 0.29 32.92 28.28
CA PHE A 9 0.80 34.04 27.44
C PHE A 9 2.32 34.35 27.22
N ILE A 10 2.86 33.92 26.04
CA ILE A 10 3.35 34.66 24.81
C ILE A 10 4.07 36.04 25.00
N PRO A 11 5.18 36.45 24.28
CA PRO A 11 5.36 36.44 22.80
C PRO A 11 6.76 36.24 22.14
N SER A 12 6.65 35.93 20.84
CA SER A 12 7.50 36.19 19.66
C SER A 12 8.97 36.61 19.81
N LEU A 13 9.84 35.91 19.08
CA LEU A 13 11.03 36.49 18.45
C LEU A 13 11.14 35.99 17.01
N ASP A 14 10.93 36.91 16.08
CA ASP A 14 11.51 36.88 14.74
C ASP A 14 13.03 36.95 14.85
N ARG A 15 13.76 36.13 14.09
CA ARG A 15 15.11 36.46 13.59
C ARG A 15 15.47 35.56 12.42
N ASN A 16 15.39 36.15 11.23
CA ASN A 16 16.22 35.82 10.09
C ASN A 16 17.71 35.94 10.48
N ASP A 17 18.50 35.05 9.88
CA ASP A 17 19.94 35.16 9.56
C ASP A 17 20.68 33.88 9.96
N TYR A 18 20.87 32.98 8.99
CA TYR A 18 22.12 32.22 8.93
C TYR A 18 22.59 32.10 7.48
N SER A 19 23.73 32.75 7.28
CA SER A 19 24.62 32.78 6.15
C SER A 19 25.06 31.39 5.67
N SER A 20 25.25 31.30 4.37
CA SER A 20 25.91 30.25 3.61
C SER A 20 27.26 29.82 4.21
N GLY A 21 27.37 28.52 4.54
CA GLY A 21 28.63 27.83 4.80
C GLY A 21 28.79 26.68 3.82
N THR A 22 29.71 26.84 2.86
CA THR A 22 30.08 25.86 1.84
C THR A 22 30.95 24.78 2.47
N ALA A 23 30.50 23.52 2.47
CA ALA A 23 31.34 22.36 2.75
C ALA A 23 31.27 21.39 1.57
N LEU A 24 32.30 21.44 0.72
CA LEU A 24 32.55 20.51 -0.37
C LEU A 24 33.09 19.19 0.19
N GLY A 25 32.26 18.15 0.23
CA GLY A 25 32.68 16.77 0.39
C GLY A 25 32.66 16.08 -0.98
N ALA A 26 33.85 15.71 -1.47
CA ALA A 26 34.02 15.04 -2.76
C ALA A 26 33.39 13.63 -2.76
N ILE A 27 32.51 13.36 -3.73
CA ILE A 27 32.12 12.00 -4.12
C ILE A 27 32.67 11.77 -5.52
N ALA A 28 33.56 10.78 -5.65
CA ALA A 28 34.12 10.35 -6.92
C ALA A 28 33.04 9.67 -7.78
N GLY A 29 32.80 10.20 -8.97
CA GLY A 29 31.92 9.58 -9.97
C GLY A 29 31.81 10.43 -11.24
N ILE A 30 32.50 9.99 -12.29
CA ILE A 30 32.40 10.38 -13.72
C ILE A 30 32.37 11.90 -13.98
N GLY A 31 33.55 12.45 -14.26
CA GLY A 31 33.70 13.83 -14.72
C GLY A 31 33.16 14.03 -16.13
N ILE A 32 32.06 14.77 -16.26
CA ILE A 32 31.75 15.56 -17.44
C ILE A 32 31.81 17.02 -16.99
N GLY A 33 32.90 17.70 -17.33
CA GLY A 33 33.09 19.11 -17.00
C GLY A 33 32.15 19.99 -17.83
N ILE A 34 31.12 20.55 -17.19
CA ILE A 34 30.35 21.65 -17.76
C ILE A 34 30.14 22.69 -16.65
N GLY A 35 30.77 23.85 -16.80
CA GLY A 35 30.68 24.95 -15.84
C GLY A 35 29.30 25.60 -15.90
N THR A 36 28.38 25.14 -15.06
CA THR A 36 27.13 25.86 -14.74
C THR A 36 26.74 25.63 -13.29
N GLU A 37 26.28 26.69 -12.61
CA GLU A 37 25.72 26.61 -11.26
C GLU A 37 24.57 25.61 -11.22
N THR A 38 24.78 24.49 -10.53
CA THR A 38 23.78 23.43 -10.34
C THR A 38 23.37 23.43 -8.88
N TYR A 39 22.08 23.63 -8.61
CA TYR A 39 21.53 23.58 -7.25
C TYR A 39 20.76 22.27 -7.06
N LEU A 40 21.33 21.36 -6.27
CA LEU A 40 20.64 20.16 -5.81
C LEU A 40 19.96 20.44 -4.47
N ARG A 41 18.62 20.43 -4.42
CA ARG A 41 17.88 20.37 -3.16
C ARG A 41 17.76 18.91 -2.73
N ASN A 42 18.70 18.47 -1.89
CA ASN A 42 18.69 17.14 -1.32
C ASN A 42 17.95 17.14 0.02
N ARG A 43 16.98 16.23 0.17
CA ARG A 43 16.54 15.79 1.51
C ARG A 43 17.27 14.49 1.79
N ILE A 44 18.14 14.51 2.78
CA ILE A 44 18.85 13.31 3.22
C ILE A 44 17.94 12.62 4.23
N SER A 45 17.36 11.49 3.83
CA SER A 45 16.78 10.55 4.79
C SER A 45 17.88 9.61 5.25
N HIS A 46 17.92 9.32 6.55
CA HIS A 46 18.83 8.33 7.08
C HIS A 46 18.07 7.32 7.93
N ASP A 47 18.51 6.07 7.85
CA ASP A 47 18.06 5.01 8.73
C ASP A 47 19.24 4.61 9.62
N THR A 48 18.95 4.44 10.91
CA THR A 48 19.94 3.97 11.89
C THR A 48 19.59 2.55 12.29
N VAL A 49 20.54 1.63 12.11
CA VAL A 49 20.40 0.23 12.51
C VAL A 49 21.41 -0.08 13.60
N HIS A 50 20.95 -0.66 14.70
CA HIS A 50 21.78 -1.08 15.82
C HIS A 50 22.03 -2.59 15.77
N LEU A 51 23.29 -2.99 15.70
CA LEU A 51 23.72 -4.39 15.71
C LEU A 51 24.91 -4.56 16.65
N GLY A 52 24.78 -5.46 17.62
CA GLY A 52 25.88 -5.81 18.53
C GLY A 52 26.45 -4.65 19.35
N GLY A 53 25.61 -3.68 19.72
CA GLY A 53 26.05 -2.50 20.50
C GLY A 53 26.69 -1.38 19.67
N GLN A 54 26.70 -1.49 18.33
CA GLN A 54 27.14 -0.41 17.43
C GLN A 54 25.99 0.08 16.54
N SER A 55 26.07 1.36 16.15
CA SER A 55 25.05 2.04 15.34
C SER A 55 25.60 2.33 13.95
N TYR A 56 24.88 1.91 12.92
CA TYR A 56 25.23 2.17 11.52
C TYR A 56 24.16 3.08 10.91
N VAL A 57 24.59 4.19 10.32
CA VAL A 57 23.70 5.16 9.69
C VAL A 57 23.86 5.08 8.18
N TRP A 58 22.78 4.76 7.48
CA TRP A 58 22.74 4.73 6.02
C TRP A 58 22.06 5.98 5.50
N TYR A 59 22.70 6.67 4.56
CA TYR A 59 22.17 7.88 3.95
C TYR A 59 21.66 7.58 2.54
N TYR A 60 20.38 7.91 2.30
CA TYR A 60 19.77 7.80 0.97
C TYR A 60 19.48 9.20 0.43
N PRO A 61 20.07 9.60 -0.71
CA PRO A 61 19.72 10.86 -1.33
C PRO A 61 18.33 10.73 -2.00
N GLN A 62 17.33 11.45 -1.48
CA GLN A 62 16.10 11.69 -2.22
C GLN A 62 16.23 12.99 -3.03
N ILE A 63 16.54 12.86 -4.32
CA ILE A 63 16.57 13.99 -5.26
C ILE A 63 15.14 14.24 -5.75
N ARG A 64 14.47 15.26 -5.21
CA ARG A 64 13.08 15.58 -5.55
C ARG A 64 12.93 16.56 -6.72
N SER A 65 13.94 17.35 -6.98
CA SER A 65 13.92 18.37 -8.03
C SER A 65 15.32 18.67 -8.51
N PHE A 66 15.50 18.67 -9.84
CA PHE A 66 16.72 19.09 -10.50
C PHE A 66 16.44 20.43 -11.19
N ASP A 67 16.91 21.52 -10.61
CA ASP A 67 16.80 22.84 -11.24
C ASP A 67 18.15 23.27 -11.79
N THR A 68 18.22 23.31 -13.11
CA THR A 68 19.39 23.75 -13.86
C THR A 68 18.95 24.78 -14.90
N LYS A 69 19.76 25.83 -15.10
CA LYS A 69 19.55 26.78 -16.20
C LYS A 69 19.90 26.17 -17.57
N ASN A 70 20.55 25.02 -17.59
CA ASN A 70 20.93 24.33 -18.81
C ASN A 70 19.73 23.57 -19.40
N ALA A 71 19.22 24.05 -20.54
CA ALA A 71 18.09 23.46 -21.23
C ALA A 71 18.32 22.00 -21.63
N ALA A 72 19.55 21.63 -22.03
CA ALA A 72 19.88 20.26 -22.41
C ALA A 72 19.80 19.30 -21.19
N ALA A 73 20.25 19.77 -20.02
CA ALA A 73 20.18 18.98 -18.79
C ALA A 73 18.75 18.85 -18.25
N LYS A 74 17.88 19.86 -18.45
CA LYS A 74 16.43 19.76 -18.18
C LYS A 74 15.74 18.73 -19.07
N THR A 75 16.09 18.69 -20.36
CA THR A 75 15.57 17.69 -21.31
C THR A 75 16.00 16.28 -20.91
N LEU A 76 17.29 16.05 -20.67
CA LEU A 76 17.80 14.73 -20.25
C LEU A 76 17.17 14.24 -18.94
N TRP A 77 16.99 15.12 -17.95
CA TRP A 77 16.32 14.77 -16.69
C TRP A 77 14.84 14.38 -16.90
N SER A 78 14.13 15.10 -17.77
CA SER A 78 12.75 14.80 -18.12
C SER A 78 12.62 13.48 -18.88
N GLU A 79 13.57 13.18 -19.76
CA GLU A 79 13.65 11.90 -20.48
C GLU A 79 13.95 10.72 -19.54
N LEU A 80 14.80 10.91 -18.53
CA LEU A 80 15.12 9.92 -17.52
C LEU A 80 13.89 9.59 -16.66
N LEU A 81 13.17 10.61 -16.17
CA LEU A 81 11.91 10.41 -15.43
C LEU A 81 10.86 9.72 -16.29
N ALA A 82 10.72 10.14 -17.55
CA ALA A 82 9.82 9.49 -18.50
C ALA A 82 10.23 8.04 -18.80
N ALA A 83 11.52 7.71 -18.83
CA ALA A 83 12.02 6.35 -18.99
C ALA A 83 11.72 5.47 -17.77
N GLN A 84 11.90 6.00 -16.56
CA GLN A 84 11.56 5.32 -15.31
C GLN A 84 10.05 5.06 -15.20
N ASP A 85 9.23 6.02 -15.62
CA ASP A 85 7.77 5.85 -15.68
C ASP A 85 7.36 4.86 -16.78
N ARG A 86 8.01 4.88 -17.96
CA ARG A 86 7.78 3.88 -19.02
C ARG A 86 8.15 2.47 -18.57
N GLU A 87 9.23 2.29 -17.80
CA GLU A 87 9.61 0.98 -17.26
C GLU A 87 8.59 0.47 -16.23
N LYS A 88 8.13 1.34 -15.32
CA LYS A 88 7.05 1.02 -14.37
C LYS A 88 5.74 0.67 -15.09
N ILE A 89 5.37 1.43 -16.12
CA ILE A 89 4.19 1.18 -16.96
C ILE A 89 4.35 -0.15 -17.71
N SER A 90 5.51 -0.44 -18.29
CA SER A 90 5.77 -1.69 -19.04
C SER A 90 5.66 -2.94 -18.17
N ARG A 91 6.23 -2.93 -16.96
CA ARG A 91 6.07 -4.03 -15.98
C ARG A 91 4.61 -4.23 -15.58
N GLN A 92 3.84 -3.14 -15.50
CA GLN A 92 2.43 -3.16 -15.11
C GLN A 92 1.48 -3.53 -16.28
N GLU A 93 1.85 -3.22 -17.52
CA GLU A 93 1.14 -3.66 -18.74
C GLU A 93 1.34 -5.15 -19.03
N GLN A 94 2.50 -5.72 -18.65
CA GLN A 94 2.70 -7.17 -18.63
C GLN A 94 1.77 -7.87 -17.62
N ASP A 95 1.58 -7.28 -16.44
CA ASP A 95 0.56 -7.73 -15.46
C ASP A 95 -0.88 -7.57 -15.99
N PHE A 96 -1.15 -6.55 -16.81
CA PHE A 96 -2.48 -6.30 -17.40
C PHE A 96 -2.82 -7.28 -18.53
N ARG A 97 -1.85 -7.66 -19.37
CA ARG A 97 -2.03 -8.79 -20.32
C ARG A 97 -2.30 -10.10 -19.58
N TYR A 98 -1.83 -10.24 -18.34
CA TYR A 98 -2.12 -11.39 -17.48
C TYR A 98 -3.57 -11.47 -17.00
N VAL A 99 -4.23 -10.33 -16.72
CA VAL A 99 -5.66 -10.31 -16.34
C VAL A 99 -6.58 -10.32 -17.57
N GLY A 100 -6.07 -9.83 -18.71
CA GLY A 100 -6.82 -9.64 -19.96
C GLY A 100 -6.62 -10.68 -21.08
N ALA A 101 -5.67 -11.63 -21.00
CA ALA A 101 -5.31 -12.46 -22.15
C ALA A 101 -6.48 -13.26 -22.76
N ARG A 102 -6.54 -13.17 -24.10
CA ARG A 102 -7.41 -13.88 -25.05
C ARG A 102 -7.30 -15.40 -24.91
N ALA A 103 -8.40 -16.07 -25.23
CA ALA A 103 -8.54 -17.51 -25.34
C ALA A 103 -7.39 -18.14 -26.16
N GLY A 104 -6.68 -19.13 -25.59
CA GLY A 104 -5.75 -19.96 -26.37
C GLY A 104 -4.58 -20.61 -25.63
N GLY A 105 -4.30 -20.30 -24.36
CA GLY A 105 -3.11 -20.84 -23.66
C GLY A 105 -3.39 -21.43 -22.29
N SER A 106 -3.35 -22.77 -22.17
CA SER A 106 -3.60 -23.59 -20.96
C SER A 106 -2.72 -23.24 -19.74
N LEU A 107 -1.58 -22.56 -19.93
CA LEU A 107 -0.65 -22.22 -18.83
C LEU A 107 -0.94 -20.87 -18.13
N ALA A 108 -1.56 -19.90 -18.81
CA ALA A 108 -1.73 -18.53 -18.30
C ALA A 108 -2.87 -18.37 -17.27
N ASN A 109 -3.76 -19.37 -17.14
CA ASN A 109 -4.86 -19.35 -16.17
C ASN A 109 -4.43 -19.71 -14.74
N ARG A 110 -3.21 -20.25 -14.52
CA ARG A 110 -2.80 -20.75 -13.19
C ARG A 110 -2.20 -19.69 -12.26
N THR A 111 -1.64 -18.60 -12.77
CA THR A 111 -0.93 -17.61 -11.94
C THR A 111 -1.86 -16.62 -11.25
N ASN A 112 -2.99 -16.25 -11.87
CA ASN A 112 -3.95 -15.33 -11.27
C ASN A 112 -4.79 -15.96 -10.16
N ALA A 113 -5.00 -17.28 -10.21
CA ALA A 113 -5.71 -17.99 -9.16
C ALA A 113 -4.98 -17.84 -7.81
N ASN A 114 -3.65 -17.70 -7.79
CA ASN A 114 -2.90 -17.61 -6.53
C ASN A 114 -2.85 -16.20 -5.96
N LEU A 115 -3.48 -15.21 -6.59
CA LEU A 115 -3.46 -13.84 -6.11
C LEU A 115 -4.40 -13.69 -4.91
N LEU A 116 -3.89 -13.03 -3.86
CA LEU A 116 -4.70 -12.48 -2.79
C LEU A 116 -4.87 -10.98 -3.13
N ALA A 117 -5.94 -10.67 -3.85
CA ALA A 117 -6.22 -9.33 -4.33
C ALA A 117 -7.73 -9.06 -4.33
N PRO A 118 -8.25 -7.94 -3.78
CA PRO A 118 -7.63 -6.90 -2.96
C PRO A 118 -8.42 -6.62 -1.66
N ALA A 119 -7.94 -5.65 -0.88
CA ALA A 119 -8.81 -4.74 -0.15
C ALA A 119 -9.67 -3.96 -1.16
N VAL A 120 -10.93 -4.34 -1.36
CA VAL A 120 -11.85 -3.55 -2.19
C VAL A 120 -12.45 -2.46 -1.34
N CYS A 121 -12.38 -1.25 -1.88
CA CYS A 121 -13.09 -0.11 -1.36
C CYS A 121 -14.38 0.11 -2.17
N ASN A 122 -15.55 -0.04 -1.54
CA ASN A 122 -16.82 0.37 -2.15
C ASN A 122 -17.27 1.71 -1.59
N TYR A 123 -17.53 2.70 -2.46
CA TYR A 123 -18.11 3.98 -2.04
C TYR A 123 -19.63 3.85 -1.95
N ARG A 124 -20.17 3.95 -0.72
CA ARG A 124 -21.62 4.14 -0.54
C ARG A 124 -21.93 5.63 -0.59
N GLN A 125 -22.48 6.10 -1.70
CA GLN A 125 -22.91 7.50 -1.87
C GLN A 125 -23.76 8.00 -0.69
N ALA A 126 -24.69 7.18 -0.20
CA ALA A 126 -25.57 7.53 0.91
C ALA A 126 -24.83 7.77 2.24
N LEU A 127 -23.72 7.07 2.49
CA LEU A 127 -22.96 7.16 3.75
C LEU A 127 -21.67 7.97 3.61
N ARG A 128 -21.31 8.35 2.38
CA ARG A 128 -20.01 8.95 2.02
C ARG A 128 -18.82 8.20 2.63
N SER A 129 -18.97 6.89 2.79
CA SER A 129 -18.00 6.02 3.45
C SER A 129 -17.55 4.89 2.54
N PHE A 130 -16.41 4.34 2.91
CA PHE A 130 -15.69 3.31 2.19
C PHE A 130 -15.80 1.98 2.94
N HIS A 131 -16.26 0.93 2.26
CA HIS A 131 -16.30 -0.42 2.82
C HIS A 131 -15.08 -1.23 2.40
N TRP A 132 -14.54 -2.03 3.32
CA TRP A 132 -13.29 -2.77 3.17
C TRP A 132 -13.58 -4.27 3.13
N MET A 133 -13.10 -4.97 2.12
CA MET A 133 -13.30 -6.43 1.98
C MET A 133 -12.09 -7.08 1.34
N ILE A 134 -11.85 -8.36 1.61
CA ILE A 134 -10.83 -9.16 0.94
C ILE A 134 -11.47 -9.88 -0.24
N MET A 135 -10.85 -9.82 -1.41
CA MET A 135 -11.27 -10.63 -2.56
C MET A 135 -10.24 -11.68 -2.95
N LEU A 136 -10.74 -12.78 -3.50
CA LEU A 136 -9.97 -13.87 -4.07
C LEU A 136 -10.33 -14.00 -5.56
N PRO A 137 -9.53 -13.42 -6.48
CA PRO A 137 -9.83 -13.45 -7.92
C PRO A 137 -9.78 -14.88 -8.47
N GLY A 138 -10.68 -15.20 -9.40
CA GLY A 138 -10.79 -16.52 -9.99
C GLY A 138 -11.38 -17.58 -9.05
N ALA A 139 -11.85 -17.18 -7.87
CA ALA A 139 -12.47 -18.09 -6.89
C ALA A 139 -14.01 -18.02 -6.86
N GLY A 140 -14.63 -17.21 -7.73
CA GLY A 140 -16.09 -17.15 -7.87
C GLY A 140 -16.63 -18.20 -8.85
N ALA A 141 -17.93 -18.51 -8.77
CA ALA A 141 -18.56 -19.49 -9.67
C ALA A 141 -18.70 -18.97 -11.12
N GLY A 142 -18.66 -17.66 -11.35
CA GLY A 142 -18.92 -17.01 -12.64
C GLY A 142 -17.79 -17.03 -13.68
N GLY A 143 -16.70 -17.78 -13.44
CA GLY A 143 -15.58 -17.86 -14.38
C GLY A 143 -14.68 -16.60 -14.41
N LYS A 144 -14.21 -16.20 -15.60
CA LYS A 144 -13.24 -15.10 -15.76
C LYS A 144 -13.83 -13.78 -15.24
N GLY A 145 -13.09 -13.06 -14.40
CA GLY A 145 -13.53 -11.80 -13.80
C GLY A 145 -14.38 -11.96 -12.53
N SER A 146 -14.79 -13.18 -12.20
CA SER A 146 -15.41 -13.48 -10.91
C SER A 146 -14.37 -13.57 -9.80
N ALA A 147 -14.76 -13.15 -8.60
CA ALA A 147 -13.97 -13.24 -7.39
C ALA A 147 -14.86 -13.69 -6.23
N LYS A 148 -14.25 -14.34 -5.23
CA LYS A 148 -14.91 -14.56 -3.93
C LYS A 148 -14.66 -13.33 -3.05
N ARG A 149 -15.72 -12.70 -2.56
CA ARG A 149 -15.71 -11.59 -1.61
C ARG A 149 -15.85 -12.11 -0.20
N LEU A 150 -14.98 -11.66 0.69
CA LEU A 150 -14.94 -11.99 2.13
C LEU A 150 -14.99 -10.67 2.91
N HIS A 151 -16.00 -10.49 3.76
CA HIS A 151 -16.31 -9.19 4.37
C HIS A 151 -16.99 -9.34 5.73
N ALA A 152 -16.75 -8.40 6.66
CA ALA A 152 -17.62 -8.20 7.82
C ALA A 152 -18.79 -7.26 7.45
N MET A 153 -20.02 -7.74 7.64
CA MET A 153 -21.26 -7.03 7.33
C MET A 153 -22.06 -6.76 8.60
N TRP A 154 -22.81 -5.65 8.61
CA TRP A 154 -23.77 -5.34 9.67
C TRP A 154 -25.20 -5.49 9.17
N THR A 155 -26.06 -6.12 9.96
CA THR A 155 -27.53 -6.02 9.83
C THR A 155 -28.14 -5.75 11.20
N ASP A 156 -29.32 -5.12 11.22
CA ASP A 156 -30.04 -4.84 12.47
C ASP A 156 -30.48 -6.11 13.22
N ARG A 157 -30.58 -7.25 12.51
CA ARG A 157 -31.00 -8.54 13.06
C ARG A 157 -29.84 -9.34 13.66
N GLU A 158 -28.70 -9.38 12.98
CA GLU A 158 -27.59 -10.27 13.31
C GLU A 158 -26.40 -9.54 13.92
N GLY A 159 -26.42 -8.20 13.91
CA GLY A 159 -25.24 -7.40 14.25
C GLY A 159 -24.13 -7.59 13.21
N TRP A 160 -22.89 -7.64 13.67
CA TRP A 160 -21.72 -7.90 12.81
C TRP A 160 -21.55 -9.41 12.55
N PHE A 161 -21.45 -9.79 11.28
CA PHE A 161 -21.22 -11.18 10.86
C PHE A 161 -20.30 -11.28 9.65
N PHE A 162 -19.69 -12.45 9.46
CA PHE A 162 -18.84 -12.74 8.31
C PHE A 162 -19.70 -13.15 7.10
N GLU A 163 -19.50 -12.46 5.97
CA GLU A 163 -20.16 -12.74 4.70
C GLU A 163 -19.15 -13.23 3.65
N THR A 164 -19.50 -14.33 2.99
CA THR A 164 -18.82 -14.84 1.80
C THR A 164 -19.77 -14.84 0.62
N ARG A 165 -19.42 -14.16 -0.49
CA ARG A 165 -20.27 -14.06 -1.69
C ARG A 165 -19.44 -14.05 -2.97
N ASP A 166 -20.01 -14.55 -4.07
CA ASP A 166 -19.44 -14.32 -5.39
C ASP A 166 -19.67 -12.89 -5.86
N HIS A 167 -18.67 -12.31 -6.52
CA HIS A 167 -18.70 -10.93 -6.97
C HIS A 167 -18.01 -10.79 -8.33
N ASN A 168 -18.65 -10.12 -9.27
CA ASN A 168 -18.05 -9.80 -10.56
C ASN A 168 -17.37 -8.44 -10.48
N LEU A 169 -16.04 -8.42 -10.57
CA LEU A 169 -15.25 -7.19 -10.45
C LEU A 169 -15.46 -6.23 -11.63
N GLN A 170 -15.73 -6.76 -12.82
CA GLN A 170 -15.91 -5.96 -14.04
C GLN A 170 -17.25 -5.23 -14.08
N GLU A 171 -18.28 -5.83 -13.49
CA GLU A 171 -19.65 -5.29 -13.46
C GLU A 171 -19.94 -4.45 -12.21
N SER A 172 -18.97 -4.34 -11.30
CA SER A 172 -19.17 -3.67 -10.02
C SER A 172 -19.22 -2.16 -10.16
N ARG A 173 -20.42 -1.57 -10.07
CA ARG A 173 -20.63 -0.12 -10.10
C ARG A 173 -20.12 0.62 -8.87
N SER A 174 -19.98 -0.07 -7.74
CA SER A 174 -19.53 0.51 -6.47
C SER A 174 -18.02 0.42 -6.24
N LEU A 175 -17.31 -0.33 -7.09
CA LEU A 175 -15.89 -0.60 -6.95
C LEU A 175 -15.05 0.66 -7.18
N CYS A 176 -14.33 1.13 -6.17
CA CYS A 176 -13.39 2.25 -6.29
C CYS A 176 -12.00 1.77 -6.71
N THR A 177 -11.41 0.86 -5.94
CA THR A 177 -10.05 0.39 -6.19
C THR A 177 -9.87 -1.07 -5.80
N ILE A 178 -8.92 -1.71 -6.49
CA ILE A 178 -8.40 -3.05 -6.29
C ILE A 178 -6.90 -2.89 -6.08
N VAL A 179 -6.44 -3.22 -4.88
CA VAL A 179 -5.01 -3.23 -4.54
C VAL A 179 -4.54 -4.63 -4.17
N LYS A 180 -3.62 -5.18 -4.94
CA LYS A 180 -2.96 -6.45 -4.60
C LYS A 180 -2.12 -6.27 -3.34
N ILE A 181 -2.43 -7.05 -2.29
CA ILE A 181 -1.74 -7.01 -1.00
C ILE A 181 -0.94 -8.28 -0.69
N GLY A 182 -1.17 -9.38 -1.43
CA GLY A 182 -0.49 -10.64 -1.15
C GLY A 182 -0.72 -11.74 -2.18
N SER A 183 -0.40 -12.96 -1.76
CA SER A 183 -0.47 -14.19 -2.54
C SER A 183 -0.95 -15.34 -1.65
N ARG A 184 -1.81 -16.21 -2.18
CA ARG A 184 -2.19 -17.48 -1.51
C ARG A 184 -1.05 -18.49 -1.49
N ARG A 185 -0.03 -18.28 -2.33
CA ARG A 185 1.20 -19.06 -2.33
C ARG A 185 2.19 -18.43 -1.35
N THR A 186 2.65 -19.23 -0.41
CA THR A 186 3.68 -18.88 0.58
C THR A 186 5.09 -19.24 0.10
N SER A 187 6.11 -18.71 0.77
CA SER A 187 7.53 -19.01 0.48
C SER A 187 7.86 -20.50 0.57
N GLY A 188 7.20 -21.23 1.47
CA GLY A 188 7.39 -22.67 1.70
C GLY A 188 6.69 -23.59 0.69
N THR A 189 6.36 -23.10 -0.50
CA THR A 189 5.63 -23.80 -1.58
C THR A 189 4.16 -24.16 -1.30
N ARG A 190 3.67 -24.04 -0.06
CA ARG A 190 2.24 -24.22 0.25
C ARG A 190 1.40 -23.16 -0.45
N THR A 191 0.33 -23.60 -1.08
CA THR A 191 -0.71 -22.75 -1.68
C THR A 191 -2.01 -22.97 -0.92
N PHE A 192 -2.54 -21.91 -0.31
CA PHE A 192 -3.83 -21.97 0.38
C PHE A 192 -4.99 -21.97 -0.63
N THR A 193 -5.92 -22.90 -0.45
CA THR A 193 -7.17 -22.98 -1.20
C THR A 193 -8.10 -21.81 -0.84
N THR A 194 -9.14 -21.60 -1.65
CA THR A 194 -10.12 -20.53 -1.39
C THR A 194 -10.85 -20.78 -0.08
N THR A 195 -11.21 -22.04 0.16
CA THR A 195 -11.91 -22.48 1.36
C THR A 195 -11.05 -22.26 2.60
N GLU A 196 -9.77 -22.68 2.58
CA GLU A 196 -8.85 -22.42 3.71
C GLU A 196 -8.73 -20.93 4.03
N VAL A 197 -8.58 -20.06 3.02
CA VAL A 197 -8.53 -18.61 3.28
C VAL A 197 -9.85 -18.10 3.85
N SER A 198 -10.99 -18.56 3.32
CA SER A 198 -12.31 -18.18 3.84
C SER A 198 -12.51 -18.62 5.28
N ASP A 199 -12.10 -19.85 5.63
CA ASP A 199 -12.26 -20.41 6.98
C ASP A 199 -11.37 -19.67 7.98
N LEU A 200 -10.13 -19.35 7.60
CA LEU A 200 -9.22 -18.52 8.40
C LEU A 200 -9.83 -17.14 8.71
N LEU A 201 -10.37 -16.47 7.69
CA LEU A 201 -10.95 -15.13 7.88
C LEU A 201 -12.31 -15.16 8.58
N LYS A 202 -13.06 -16.26 8.46
CA LYS A 202 -14.32 -16.49 9.18
C LYS A 202 -14.10 -16.70 10.67
N ALA A 203 -12.95 -17.25 11.06
CA ALA A 203 -12.59 -17.50 12.46
C ALA A 203 -12.18 -16.22 13.22
N ILE A 204 -12.14 -15.06 12.56
CA ILE A 204 -11.87 -13.78 13.22
C ILE A 204 -13.11 -13.34 13.98
N ASP A 205 -12.95 -13.11 15.28
CA ASP A 205 -14.04 -12.61 16.13
C ASP A 205 -14.56 -11.26 15.65
N MET A 206 -15.89 -11.09 15.67
CA MET A 206 -16.57 -9.84 15.28
C MET A 206 -16.54 -8.80 16.42
N GLU A 207 -15.37 -8.63 17.03
CA GLU A 207 -15.14 -7.76 18.17
C GLU A 207 -13.92 -6.86 17.98
N THR A 208 -13.89 -5.74 18.70
CA THR A 208 -12.75 -4.84 18.64
C THR A 208 -11.61 -5.42 19.49
N PRO A 209 -10.42 -5.63 18.91
CA PRO A 209 -9.25 -6.07 19.67
C PRO A 209 -8.93 -5.11 20.81
N GLY A 210 -8.49 -5.62 21.95
CA GLY A 210 -8.28 -4.83 23.17
C GLY A 210 -7.42 -3.57 22.99
N PHE A 211 -6.36 -3.62 22.16
CA PHE A 211 -5.53 -2.44 21.90
C PHE A 211 -6.24 -1.37 21.05
N GLU A 212 -7.12 -1.74 20.12
CA GLU A 212 -7.92 -0.76 19.36
C GLU A 212 -9.06 -0.22 20.24
N LEU A 213 -9.63 -1.07 21.10
CA LEU A 213 -10.65 -0.69 22.07
C LEU A 213 -10.09 0.31 23.10
N ALA A 214 -8.84 0.13 23.55
CA ALA A 214 -8.15 1.07 24.44
C ALA A 214 -7.93 2.45 23.79
N MET A 215 -7.91 2.53 22.45
CA MET A 215 -7.89 3.80 21.70
C MET A 215 -9.30 4.35 21.43
N GLY A 216 -10.36 3.73 21.97
CA GLY A 216 -11.75 4.14 21.77
C GLY A 216 -12.32 3.80 20.39
N ILE A 217 -11.68 2.92 19.63
CA ILE A 217 -12.18 2.47 18.33
C ILE A 217 -13.35 1.50 18.54
N ARG A 218 -14.44 1.68 17.78
CA ARG A 218 -15.57 0.73 17.74
C ARG A 218 -15.40 -0.24 16.59
N PHE A 219 -15.99 -1.43 16.72
CA PHE A 219 -15.90 -2.44 15.68
C PHE A 219 -16.62 -1.99 14.40
N ASP A 220 -15.93 -2.15 13.27
CA ASP A 220 -16.47 -1.97 11.94
C ASP A 220 -15.74 -2.87 10.93
N CYS A 221 -16.15 -2.80 9.65
CA CYS A 221 -15.50 -3.56 8.58
C CYS A 221 -14.01 -3.22 8.40
N ARG A 222 -13.56 -2.05 8.85
CA ARG A 222 -12.15 -1.61 8.77
C ARG A 222 -11.32 -2.24 9.89
N VAL A 223 -11.85 -2.31 11.12
CA VAL A 223 -11.29 -3.10 12.24
C VAL A 223 -11.13 -4.56 11.82
N TRP A 224 -12.20 -5.16 11.29
CA TRP A 224 -12.16 -6.53 10.78
C TRP A 224 -11.11 -6.70 9.68
N PHE A 225 -11.04 -5.77 8.72
CA PHE A 225 -10.03 -5.81 7.66
C PHE A 225 -8.60 -5.79 8.21
N ARG A 226 -8.29 -4.93 9.19
CA ARG A 226 -6.97 -4.91 9.82
C ARG A 226 -6.65 -6.24 10.50
N GLN A 227 -7.63 -6.85 11.18
CA GLN A 227 -7.48 -8.19 11.77
C GLN A 227 -7.24 -9.25 10.69
N ALA A 228 -8.00 -9.22 9.60
CA ALA A 228 -7.79 -10.11 8.46
C ALA A 228 -6.37 -10.00 7.90
N VAL A 229 -5.84 -8.79 7.74
CA VAL A 229 -4.45 -8.59 7.30
C VAL A 229 -3.45 -9.18 8.31
N ARG A 230 -3.67 -9.03 9.63
CA ARG A 230 -2.81 -9.66 10.66
C ARG A 230 -2.80 -11.18 10.54
N VAL A 231 -3.97 -11.80 10.41
CA VAL A 231 -4.10 -13.26 10.20
C VAL A 231 -3.38 -13.69 8.91
N LEU A 232 -3.56 -12.97 7.81
CA LEU A 232 -2.88 -13.29 6.55
C LEU A 232 -1.35 -13.14 6.63
N ILE A 233 -0.84 -12.22 7.45
CA ILE A 233 0.60 -12.09 7.74
C ILE A 233 1.10 -13.30 8.53
N GLN A 234 0.38 -13.72 9.58
CA GLN A 234 0.73 -14.89 10.38
C GLN A 234 0.84 -16.18 9.55
N HIS A 235 0.03 -16.29 8.49
CA HIS A 235 0.05 -17.42 7.55
C HIS A 235 0.98 -17.21 6.33
N GLY A 236 1.78 -16.15 6.30
CA GLY A 236 2.75 -15.90 5.22
C GLY A 236 2.11 -15.61 3.86
N MET A 237 0.85 -15.16 3.83
CA MET A 237 0.15 -14.79 2.59
C MET A 237 0.28 -13.30 2.26
N VAL A 238 0.48 -12.47 3.28
CA VAL A 238 0.69 -11.02 3.15
C VAL A 238 1.97 -10.64 3.88
N TRP A 239 2.70 -9.67 3.33
CA TRP A 239 3.77 -8.99 4.04
C TRP A 239 3.40 -7.52 4.14
N CYS A 240 3.26 -6.97 5.35
CA CYS A 240 2.99 -5.56 5.56
C CYS A 240 3.62 -5.11 6.88
N ASP A 241 4.62 -4.21 6.81
CA ASP A 241 5.36 -3.75 7.98
C ASP A 241 4.44 -2.95 8.92
N ARG A 242 3.55 -2.15 8.33
CA ARG A 242 2.62 -1.26 9.05
C ARG A 242 1.25 -1.26 8.38
N ILE A 243 0.29 -1.97 9.00
CA ILE A 243 -1.09 -2.09 8.49
C ILE A 243 -1.77 -0.72 8.35
N ILE A 244 -1.44 0.24 9.22
CA ILE A 244 -1.97 1.60 9.14
C ILE A 244 -1.54 2.34 7.86
N ASP A 245 -0.34 2.06 7.33
CA ASP A 245 0.15 2.68 6.10
C ASP A 245 -0.53 2.07 4.88
N LEU A 246 -0.75 0.75 4.89
CA LEU A 246 -1.59 0.08 3.89
C LEU A 246 -3.01 0.69 3.87
N GLU A 247 -3.59 0.95 5.03
CA GLU A 247 -4.91 1.55 5.15
C GLU A 247 -4.93 3.00 4.60
N ALA A 248 -3.93 3.81 4.96
CA ALA A 248 -3.80 5.15 4.41
C ALA A 248 -3.64 5.15 2.88
N GLU A 249 -2.88 4.20 2.34
CA GLU A 249 -2.73 4.00 0.89
C GLU A 249 -4.06 3.64 0.22
N LEU A 250 -4.80 2.68 0.78
CA LEU A 250 -6.08 2.24 0.25
C LEU A 250 -7.11 3.37 0.26
N LEU A 251 -7.16 4.15 1.35
CA LEU A 251 -8.03 5.31 1.45
C LEU A 251 -7.67 6.37 0.40
N ARG A 252 -6.38 6.70 0.26
CA ARG A 252 -5.91 7.67 -0.75
C ARG A 252 -6.31 7.27 -2.17
N LEU A 253 -6.12 5.99 -2.52
CA LEU A 253 -6.47 5.46 -3.85
C LEU A 253 -7.98 5.47 -4.08
N ALA A 254 -8.76 5.08 -3.08
CA ALA A 254 -10.22 5.08 -3.15
C ALA A 254 -10.80 6.49 -3.28
N THR A 255 -10.32 7.44 -2.46
CA THR A 255 -10.71 8.86 -2.50
C THR A 255 -10.42 9.47 -3.87
N ALA A 256 -9.21 9.27 -4.40
CA ALA A 256 -8.85 9.78 -5.71
C ALA A 256 -9.80 9.27 -6.82
N LYS A 257 -10.25 8.02 -6.71
CA LYS A 257 -11.24 7.47 -7.64
C LYS A 257 -12.64 8.07 -7.43
N ALA A 258 -13.09 8.19 -6.19
CA ALA A 258 -14.41 8.76 -5.87
C ALA A 258 -14.54 10.22 -6.32
N GLU A 259 -13.44 10.97 -6.31
CA GLU A 259 -13.34 12.34 -6.81
C GLU A 259 -13.29 12.44 -8.35
N GLY A 260 -13.33 11.31 -9.06
CA GLY A 260 -13.32 11.28 -10.53
C GLY A 260 -11.97 11.65 -11.13
N ARG A 261 -10.86 11.55 -10.39
CA ARG A 261 -9.55 11.86 -10.93
C ARG A 261 -9.17 10.89 -12.04
N ARG A 262 -8.77 11.44 -13.20
CA ARG A 262 -8.48 10.66 -14.42
C ARG A 262 -7.26 9.73 -14.27
N ASP A 263 -6.33 10.08 -13.38
CA ASP A 263 -5.14 9.29 -13.06
C ASP A 263 -5.43 8.11 -12.10
N ALA A 264 -6.61 8.06 -11.49
CA ALA A 264 -6.98 7.00 -10.55
C ALA A 264 -7.27 5.68 -11.28
N ARG A 265 -6.27 4.79 -11.27
CA ARG A 265 -6.39 3.42 -11.76
C ARG A 265 -7.24 2.59 -10.79
N ILE A 266 -8.12 1.76 -11.36
CA ILE A 266 -8.92 0.81 -10.58
C ILE A 266 -8.01 -0.27 -10.00
N TYR A 267 -7.03 -0.76 -10.76
CA TYR A 267 -6.09 -1.78 -10.30
C TYR A 267 -4.74 -1.17 -9.91
N ASN A 268 -4.27 -1.50 -8.71
CA ASN A 268 -3.00 -1.08 -8.14
C ASN A 268 -2.30 -2.26 -7.45
N VAL A 269 -1.00 -2.12 -7.24
CA VAL A 269 -0.22 -3.00 -6.37
C VAL A 269 0.19 -2.17 -5.17
N SER A 270 0.00 -2.71 -3.97
CA SER A 270 0.32 -1.99 -2.74
C SER A 270 1.81 -1.67 -2.69
N THR A 271 2.14 -0.43 -2.34
CA THR A 271 3.51 0.00 -2.04
C THR A 271 3.91 -0.34 -0.60
N ASN A 272 2.93 -0.58 0.27
CA ASN A 272 3.13 -0.97 1.67
C ASN A 272 3.07 -2.49 1.89
N CYS A 273 2.83 -3.27 0.83
CA CYS A 273 2.88 -4.72 0.87
C CYS A 273 3.83 -5.27 -0.19
N ASN A 274 4.94 -5.85 0.24
CA ASN A 274 5.95 -6.40 -0.67
C ASN A 274 6.04 -7.91 -0.48
N TRP A 275 5.41 -8.66 -1.37
CA TRP A 275 5.45 -10.13 -1.34
C TRP A 275 6.57 -10.72 -2.21
N PHE A 276 7.14 -9.95 -3.14
CA PHE A 276 8.11 -10.44 -4.11
C PHE A 276 9.56 -10.30 -3.63
N GLU A 277 9.88 -9.23 -2.88
CA GLU A 277 11.28 -8.87 -2.61
C GLU A 277 11.74 -9.16 -1.18
N LYS A 278 10.85 -9.56 -0.28
CA LYS A 278 11.20 -9.83 1.12
C LYS A 278 11.12 -11.32 1.44
N ARG A 279 12.24 -11.89 1.88
CA ARG A 279 12.27 -13.20 2.56
C ARG A 279 11.39 -13.06 3.80
N PHE A 280 10.37 -13.90 3.94
CA PHE A 280 9.65 -13.99 5.20
C PHE A 280 10.69 -14.27 6.30
N PRO A 281 10.66 -13.52 7.43
CA PRO A 281 11.41 -13.87 8.60
C PRO A 281 11.00 -15.30 8.96
N PRO A 282 11.95 -16.12 9.45
CA PRO A 282 11.61 -17.45 9.90
C PRO A 282 10.46 -17.36 10.90
N PRO A 283 9.51 -18.31 10.90
CA PRO A 283 8.43 -18.33 11.88
C PRO A 283 9.02 -18.24 13.30
N PRO A 284 8.35 -17.55 14.24
CA PRO A 284 8.80 -17.54 15.62
C PRO A 284 8.93 -18.99 16.12
N ILE A 285 10.11 -19.31 16.65
CA ILE A 285 10.45 -20.62 17.24
C ILE A 285 9.68 -20.79 18.54
#